data_AF-A0A2H3ANI7-F1
#
_entry.id   AF-A0A2H3ANI7-F1
#
_cell.length_a   1.000
_cell.length_b   1.000
_cell.length_c   1.000
_cell.angle_alpha   90.00
_cell.angle_beta   90.00
_cell.angle_gamma   90.00
#
_symmetry.space_group_name_H-M   'P 1'
#
loop_
_entity.id
_entity.type
_entity.pdbx_description
1 polymer ?
#
loop_
_entity_poly.entity_id
_entity_poly.type
_entity_poly.pdbx_seq_one_letter_code
_entity_poly.pdbx_strand_id
1 'polypeptide(L)'
;WKKKEKEARHYLVQKLEDSTLTELLRHATVERMWNALTEKFTALSTHIIADMQAHFDNMKCPNNGNVRTHLTSLHMKYEELCAVGVVLTDNQYATRI
;
A
#
# COMPACT_ATOMS: atom_id res chain seq x y z
N TRP A 1 15.23 -3.76 -20.34
CA TRP A 1 16.09 -4.93 -20.07
C TRP A 1 16.24 -5.84 -21.29
N LYS A 2 15.16 -6.39 -21.87
CA LYS A 2 15.16 -7.33 -23.03
C LYS A 2 16.07 -7.02 -24.24
N LYS A 3 16.37 -5.75 -24.53
CA LYS A 3 17.29 -5.34 -25.62
C LYS A 3 18.52 -4.55 -25.14
N LYS A 4 18.46 -4.00 -23.92
CA LYS A 4 19.40 -3.01 -23.39
C LYS A 4 19.47 -3.13 -21.87
N GLU A 5 20.21 -4.12 -21.41
CA GLU A 5 20.29 -4.48 -19.99
C GLU A 5 20.98 -3.39 -19.15
N LYS A 6 22.11 -2.87 -19.64
CA LYS A 6 22.90 -1.85 -18.94
C LYS A 6 22.14 -0.54 -18.73
N GLU A 7 21.46 -0.04 -19.77
CA GLU A 7 20.63 1.18 -19.68
C GLU A 7 19.47 0.97 -18.69
N ALA A 8 18.76 -0.15 -18.79
CA ALA A 8 17.66 -0.45 -17.89
C ALA A 8 18.11 -0.56 -16.42
N ARG A 9 19.29 -1.14 -16.17
CA ARG A 9 19.88 -1.20 -14.83
C ARG A 9 20.19 0.20 -14.31
N HIS A 10 20.80 1.05 -15.14
CA HIS A 10 21.14 2.41 -14.75
C HIS A 10 19.90 3.22 -14.35
N TYR A 11 18.84 3.17 -15.16
CA TYR A 11 17.58 3.83 -14.82
C TYR A 11 16.93 3.30 -13.55
N LEU A 12 16.96 1.98 -13.34
CA LEU A 12 16.42 1.36 -12.14
C LEU A 12 17.14 1.86 -10.88
N VAL A 13 18.48 1.85 -10.91
CA VAL A 13 19.32 2.26 -9.78
C VAL A 13 19.15 3.74 -9.45
N GLN A 14 19.00 4.61 -10.46
CA GLN A 14 18.81 6.05 -10.24
C GLN A 14 17.51 6.40 -9.50
N LYS A 15 16.49 5.54 -9.56
CA LYS A 15 15.16 5.80 -9.02
C LYS A 15 14.91 5.19 -7.64
N LEU A 16 15.86 4.42 -7.11
CA LEU A 16 15.70 3.68 -5.86
C LEU A 16 16.48 4.32 -4.71
N GLU A 17 15.92 4.27 -3.52
CA GLU A 17 16.61 4.65 -2.29
C GLU A 17 17.72 3.64 -1.94
N ASP A 18 18.80 4.12 -1.33
CA ASP A 18 20.05 3.36 -1.10
C ASP A 18 19.85 2.03 -0.36
N SER A 19 18.90 1.98 0.58
CA SER A 19 18.58 0.76 1.35
C SER A 19 18.01 -0.35 0.47
N THR A 20 17.12 0.00 -0.47
CA THR A 20 16.50 -0.96 -1.41
C THR A 20 17.45 -1.30 -2.54
N LEU A 21 18.30 -0.36 -2.94
CA LEU A 21 19.33 -0.56 -3.93
C LEU A 21 20.37 -1.61 -3.50
N THR A 22 20.81 -1.57 -2.24
CA THR A 22 21.82 -2.51 -1.71
C THR A 22 21.34 -3.96 -1.76
N GLU A 23 20.06 -4.20 -1.48
CA GLU A 23 19.42 -5.51 -1.58
C GLU A 23 19.31 -5.97 -3.04
N LEU A 24 18.89 -5.07 -3.94
CA LEU A 24 18.69 -5.39 -5.36
C LEU A 24 19.98 -5.60 -6.13
N LEU A 25 21.08 -4.94 -5.75
CA LEU A 25 22.40 -5.13 -6.37
C LEU A 25 22.94 -6.56 -6.23
N ARG A 26 22.37 -7.36 -5.33
CA ARG A 26 22.68 -8.80 -5.20
C ARG A 26 22.16 -9.64 -6.36
N HIS A 27 21.27 -9.10 -7.21
CA HIS A 27 20.74 -9.80 -8.37
C HIS A 27 21.50 -9.46 -9.66
N ALA A 28 21.77 -10.47 -10.47
CA ALA A 28 22.61 -10.36 -11.67
C ALA A 28 21.91 -9.69 -12.88
N THR A 29 20.58 -9.69 -12.92
CA THR A 29 19.78 -9.26 -14.07
C THR A 29 18.71 -8.25 -13.64
N VAL A 30 18.43 -7.26 -14.46
CA VAL A 30 17.39 -6.25 -14.24
C VAL A 30 16.01 -6.88 -14.11
N GLU A 31 15.75 -7.98 -14.84
CA GLU A 31 14.51 -8.74 -14.70
C GLU A 31 14.33 -9.28 -13.27
N ARG A 32 15.35 -9.95 -12.72
CA ARG A 32 15.32 -10.40 -11.31
C ARG A 32 15.24 -9.24 -10.33
N MET A 33 15.93 -8.13 -10.58
CA MET A 33 15.81 -6.93 -9.73
C MET A 33 14.38 -6.39 -9.75
N TRP A 34 13.74 -6.33 -10.93
CA TRP A 34 12.37 -5.86 -11.07
C TRP A 34 11.37 -6.80 -10.41
N ASN A 35 11.53 -8.12 -10.56
CA ASN A 35 10.67 -9.11 -9.90
C ASN A 35 10.80 -9.04 -8.37
N ALA A 36 12.02 -8.99 -7.83
CA ALA A 36 12.25 -8.87 -6.39
C ALA A 36 11.66 -7.55 -5.83
N LEU A 37 11.80 -6.44 -6.57
CA LEU A 37 11.19 -5.17 -6.22
C LEU A 37 9.66 -5.29 -6.18
N THR A 38 9.08 -5.87 -7.24
CA THR A 38 7.62 -6.05 -7.36
C THR A 38 7.11 -6.93 -6.22
N GLU A 39 7.72 -8.08 -5.97
CA GLU A 39 7.33 -8.98 -4.87
C GLU A 39 7.40 -8.29 -3.50
N LYS A 40 8.51 -7.60 -3.21
CA LYS A 40 8.70 -6.88 -1.95
C LYS A 40 7.63 -5.82 -1.73
N PHE A 41 7.41 -4.97 -2.73
CA PHE A 41 6.45 -3.88 -2.61
C PHE A 41 5.00 -4.36 -2.71
N THR A 42 4.69 -5.43 -3.45
CA THR A 42 3.37 -6.08 -3.43
C THR A 42 3.06 -6.66 -2.05
N ALA A 43 4.02 -7.35 -1.41
CA ALA A 43 3.85 -7.87 -0.06
C ALA A 43 3.64 -6.73 0.94
N LEU A 44 4.47 -5.68 0.87
CA LEU A 44 4.33 -4.49 1.71
C LEU A 44 2.98 -3.79 1.52
N SER A 45 2.56 -3.57 0.27
CA SER A 45 1.26 -3.00 -0.04
C SER A 45 0.12 -3.86 0.49
N THR A 46 0.22 -5.18 0.42
CA THR A 46 -0.79 -6.10 0.97
C THR A 46 -0.90 -5.95 2.49
N HIS A 47 0.24 -5.86 3.19
CA HIS A 47 0.26 -5.64 4.64
C HIS A 47 -0.32 -4.27 5.02
N ILE A 48 0.04 -3.21 4.29
CA ILE A 48 -0.49 -1.86 4.52
C ILE A 48 -2.00 -1.83 4.30
N ILE A 49 -2.49 -2.45 3.22
CA ILE A 49 -3.92 -2.53 2.91
C ILE A 49 -4.66 -3.31 4.02
N ALA A 50 -4.09 -4.42 4.50
CA ALA A 50 -4.67 -5.19 5.59
C ALA A 50 -4.72 -4.40 6.91
N ASP A 51 -3.68 -3.62 7.21
CA ASP A 51 -3.65 -2.75 8.39
C ASP A 51 -4.69 -1.61 8.28
N MET A 52 -4.80 -0.97 7.10
CA MET A 52 -5.84 0.03 6.82
C MET A 52 -7.25 -0.55 7.02
N GLN A 53 -7.51 -1.76 6.51
CA GLN A 53 -8.78 -2.46 6.71
C GLN A 53 -9.03 -2.78 8.19
N ALA A 54 -8.04 -3.31 8.91
CA ALA A 54 -8.16 -3.59 10.33
C ALA A 54 -8.45 -2.32 11.14
N HIS A 55 -7.81 -1.20 10.80
CA HIS A 55 -8.06 0.08 11.44
C HIS A 55 -9.47 0.60 11.16
N PHE A 56 -9.99 0.41 9.95
CA PHE A 56 -11.38 0.72 9.59
C PHE A 56 -12.37 -0.17 10.35
N ASP A 57 -12.14 -1.48 10.38
CA ASP A 57 -13.01 -2.47 11.03
C ASP A 57 -13.13 -2.25 12.55
N ASN A 58 -12.11 -1.67 13.17
CA ASN A 58 -12.10 -1.35 14.59
C ASN A 58 -12.63 0.06 14.92
N MET A 59 -13.02 0.87 13.93
CA MET A 59 -13.60 2.18 14.20
C MET A 59 -14.96 2.07 14.89
N LYS A 60 -15.10 2.79 16.01
CA LYS A 60 -16.36 2.96 16.71
C LYS A 60 -16.45 4.37 17.27
N CYS A 61 -17.64 4.97 17.24
CA CYS A 61 -17.86 6.21 17.95
C CYS A 61 -17.74 5.94 19.46
N PRO A 62 -16.86 6.65 20.20
CA PRO A 62 -16.76 6.49 21.64
C PRO A 62 -18.07 6.85 22.35
N ASN A 63 -18.28 6.29 23.55
CA ASN A 63 -19.37 6.72 24.42
C ASN A 63 -19.17 8.21 24.76
N ASN A 64 -20.17 9.05 24.49
CA ASN A 64 -20.11 10.52 24.55
C ASN A 64 -19.17 11.18 23.52
N GLY A 65 -18.76 10.45 22.48
CA GLY A 65 -17.95 10.98 21.38
C GLY A 65 -18.73 11.91 20.46
N ASN A 66 -18.00 12.79 19.76
CA ASN A 66 -18.60 13.64 18.73
C ASN A 66 -18.90 12.82 17.46
N VAL A 67 -20.17 12.50 17.25
CA VAL A 67 -20.65 11.73 16.10
C VAL A 67 -20.25 12.37 14.77
N ARG A 68 -20.30 13.70 14.65
CA ARG A 68 -19.89 14.39 13.41
C ARG A 68 -18.42 14.12 13.10
N THR A 69 -17.54 14.29 14.08
CA THR A 69 -16.10 14.02 13.90
C THR A 69 -15.84 12.56 13.56
N HIS A 70 -16.57 11.64 14.19
CA HIS A 70 -16.50 10.21 13.90
C HIS A 70 -16.90 9.90 12.45
N LEU A 71 -18.05 10.39 12.00
CA LEU A 71 -18.53 10.17 10.63
C LEU A 71 -17.61 10.78 9.57
N THR A 72 -17.05 11.97 9.82
CA THR A 72 -16.04 12.56 8.92
C THR A 72 -14.80 11.68 8.84
N SER A 73 -14.31 11.19 9.98
CA SER A 73 -13.13 10.30 10.02
C SER A 73 -13.41 8.95 9.34
N LEU A 74 -14.61 8.40 9.53
CA LEU A 74 -15.04 7.15 8.91
C LEU A 74 -15.09 7.29 7.38
N HIS A 75 -15.63 8.40 6.89
CA HIS A 75 -15.73 8.66 5.47
C HIS A 75 -14.35 8.83 4.82
N MET A 76 -13.45 9.59 5.45
CA MET A 76 -12.08 9.76 4.94
C MET A 76 -11.35 8.41 4.81
N LYS A 77 -11.43 7.54 5.84
CA LYS A 77 -10.80 6.21 5.76
C LYS A 77 -11.44 5.29 4.72
N TYR A 78 -12.74 5.40 4.51
CA TYR A 78 -13.42 4.68 3.42
C TYR A 78 -12.88 5.10 2.06
N GLU A 79 -12.70 6.41 1.82
CA GLU A 79 -12.13 6.93 0.58
C GLU A 79 -10.68 6.49 0.38
N GLU A 80 -9.86 6.49 1.44
CA GLU A 80 -8.49 5.97 1.42
C GLU A 80 -8.45 4.49 1.01
N LEU A 81 -9.32 3.67 1.58
CA LEU A 81 -9.45 2.25 1.22
C LEU A 81 -9.89 2.06 -0.24
N CYS A 82 -10.85 2.85 -0.72
CA CYS A 82 -11.27 2.81 -2.12
C CYS A 82 -10.13 3.22 -3.07
N ALA A 83 -9.33 4.23 -2.70
CA ALA A 83 -8.21 4.71 -3.50
C ALA A 83 -7.10 3.65 -3.67
N VAL A 84 -6.92 2.75 -2.69
CA VAL A 84 -6.01 1.61 -2.77
C VAL A 84 -6.65 0.34 -3.36
N GLY A 85 -7.88 0.45 -3.88
CA GLY A 85 -8.58 -0.63 -4.60
C GLY A 85 -9.35 -1.60 -3.72
N VAL A 86 -9.58 -1.28 -2.45
CA VAL A 86 -10.44 -2.08 -1.56
C VAL A 86 -11.91 -1.75 -1.84
N VAL A 87 -12.71 -2.80 -2.08
CA VAL A 87 -14.16 -2.68 -2.22
C VAL A 87 -14.82 -3.04 -0.90
N LEU A 88 -15.48 -2.07 -0.26
CA LEU A 88 -16.27 -2.28 0.95
C LEU A 88 -17.75 -2.40 0.59
N THR A 89 -18.46 -3.27 1.29
CA THR A 89 -19.92 -3.37 1.19
C THR A 89 -20.61 -2.28 2.02
N ASP A 90 -21.81 -1.89 1.61
CA ASP A 90 -22.63 -0.93 2.36
C ASP A 90 -22.82 -1.34 3.82
N ASN A 91 -22.94 -2.64 4.09
CA ASN A 91 -23.08 -3.16 5.44
C ASN A 91 -21.80 -3.01 6.29
N GLN A 92 -20.61 -3.21 5.69
CA GLN A 92 -19.35 -2.96 6.38
C GLN A 92 -19.19 -1.49 6.75
N TYR A 93 -19.66 -0.57 5.90
CA TYR A 93 -19.65 0.85 6.20
C TYR A 93 -20.71 1.22 7.25
N ALA A 94 -21.96 0.76 7.08
CA ALA A 94 -23.08 1.11 7.94
C ALA A 94 -22.92 0.64 9.40
N THR A 95 -22.27 -0.51 9.62
CA THR A 95 -21.99 -1.02 10.98
C THR A 95 -20.93 -0.22 11.74
N ARG A 96 -20.39 0.84 11.14
CA ARG A 96 -19.38 1.74 11.71
C ARG A 96 -19.87 3.17 11.93
N ILE A 97 -21.11 3.48 11.52
CA ILE A 97 -21.83 4.72 11.85
C ILE A 97 -22.18 4.71 13.35
#